data_AF-A0AAV1ZPQ2-F1
#
_entry.id   AF-A0AAV1ZPQ2-F1
#
_cell.length_a   1.000
_cell.length_b   1.000
_cell.length_c   1.000
_cell.angle_alpha   90.00
_cell.angle_beta   90.00
_cell.angle_gamma   90.00
#
_symmetry.space_group_name_H-M   'P 1'
#
loop_
_entity.id
_entity.type
_entity.pdbx_description
1 polymer ?
#
loop_
_entity_poly.entity_id
_entity_poly.type
_entity_poly.pdbx_seq_one_letter_code
_entity_poly.pdbx_strand_id
1 'polypeptide(L)'
;MGCKTGKIYVGYLSLIMCFGLFPLSMASAHNVPQFIALAPGPVIIGSPSPPVEDCGKISTDDCLDDLQTFMRLTALPFTDDANELDRLCKQALNGYNCSSHLYKGNCLPVRQLEMMPIFISAAEIMFFTLCGDGHDTPGYMSDAFLSVSECIMENKAKMDCCAEDTGVSVMPVMHILEKSSKSLTEREIATCCPLSRYLQCTSRVISESCGEFAANVTYAYIWRAAGDQVQAVCEKMPNYPDPDAKTCPSPVPFCSGSQGLRTFHHLFATVILLSFLRFFSIQKILE
;
A
#
# COMPACT_ATOMS: atom_id res chain seq x y z
N MET A 1 -1.21 -22.33 21.16
CA MET A 1 -2.07 -21.61 22.11
C MET A 1 -1.24 -20.56 22.81
N GLY A 2 -1.60 -19.29 22.65
CA GLY A 2 -0.95 -18.16 23.35
C GLY A 2 -0.59 -16.99 22.44
N CYS A 3 -1.58 -16.24 21.92
CA CYS A 3 -1.34 -14.87 21.46
C CYS A 3 -1.36 -13.97 22.71
N LYS A 4 -0.26 -13.29 23.01
CA LYS A 4 -0.23 -12.24 24.03
C LYS A 4 -0.74 -10.94 23.39
N THR A 5 -1.85 -10.42 23.91
CA THR A 5 -2.41 -9.12 23.56
C THR A 5 -1.70 -8.02 24.34
N GLY A 6 -0.81 -7.29 23.68
CA GLY A 6 -0.36 -5.97 24.12
C GLY A 6 -1.33 -4.91 23.60
N LYS A 7 -2.01 -4.20 24.50
CA LYS A 7 -2.89 -3.07 24.14
C LYS A 7 -2.02 -1.83 23.91
N ILE A 8 -2.00 -1.30 22.68
CA ILE A 8 -1.69 0.10 22.42
C ILE A 8 -2.81 0.65 21.53
N TYR A 9 -3.51 1.65 22.06
CA TYR A 9 -4.55 2.42 21.40
C TYR A 9 -3.90 3.53 20.57
N VAL A 10 -3.94 3.45 19.25
CA VAL A 10 -4.17 4.58 18.32
C VAL A 10 -4.83 3.99 17.06
N GLY A 11 -5.95 4.58 16.63
CA GLY A 11 -6.78 4.08 15.53
C GLY A 11 -6.10 4.13 14.16
N TYR A 12 -6.54 3.21 13.29
CA TYR A 12 -6.15 3.00 11.88
C TYR A 12 -4.80 2.33 11.61
N LEU A 13 -4.71 1.04 11.92
CA LEU A 13 -4.26 -0.02 10.99
C LEU A 13 -4.38 -1.36 11.74
N SER A 14 -5.44 -2.12 11.46
CA SER A 14 -5.43 -3.56 11.75
C SER A 14 -5.04 -4.27 10.47
N LEU A 15 -3.75 -4.20 10.12
CA LEU A 15 -3.14 -5.23 9.29
C LEU A 15 -2.97 -6.44 10.21
N ILE A 16 -4.05 -7.19 10.40
CA ILE A 16 -3.95 -8.52 10.98
C ILE A 16 -3.30 -9.38 9.89
N MET A 17 -1.96 -9.46 9.91
CA MET A 17 -1.27 -10.55 9.24
C MET A 17 -1.57 -11.83 10.04
N CYS A 18 -2.74 -12.42 9.79
CA CYS A 18 -3.09 -13.77 10.22
C CYS A 18 -2.21 -14.76 9.45
N PHE A 19 -0.97 -14.94 9.88
CA PHE A 19 -0.17 -16.11 9.52
C PHE A 19 -0.67 -17.30 10.34
N GLY A 20 -1.70 -17.98 9.84
CA GLY A 20 -2.31 -19.12 10.51
C GLY A 20 -3.14 -20.01 9.60
N LEU A 21 -2.49 -21.05 9.07
CA LEU A 21 -3.02 -22.38 8.79
C LEU A 21 -4.32 -22.48 7.95
N PHE A 22 -4.14 -22.61 6.63
CA PHE A 22 -5.08 -23.40 5.81
C PHE A 22 -4.44 -24.75 5.47
N PRO A 23 -5.08 -25.89 5.77
CA PRO A 23 -4.61 -27.18 5.34
C PRO A 23 -5.08 -27.38 3.89
N LEU A 24 -4.16 -27.35 2.93
CA LEU A 24 -4.48 -27.86 1.59
C LEU A 24 -3.85 -29.24 1.43
N SER A 25 -4.78 -30.20 1.44
CA SER A 25 -4.67 -31.59 1.04
C SER A 25 -3.66 -31.81 -0.09
N MET A 26 -2.87 -32.86 0.07
CA MET A 26 -2.03 -33.42 -0.96
C MET A 26 -2.83 -33.74 -2.23
N ALA A 27 -2.37 -33.23 -3.37
CA ALA A 27 -2.61 -33.85 -4.67
C ALA A 27 -1.31 -33.76 -5.48
N SER A 28 -0.71 -34.94 -5.65
CA SER A 28 0.38 -35.24 -6.56
C SER A 28 -0.08 -35.09 -8.02
N ALA A 29 0.75 -34.47 -8.88
CA ALA A 29 1.24 -35.05 -10.13
C ALA A 29 1.76 -33.98 -11.11
N HIS A 30 3.01 -34.18 -11.54
CA HIS A 30 3.54 -34.03 -12.89
C HIS A 30 2.94 -32.94 -13.82
N ASN A 31 3.72 -31.88 -14.07
CA ASN A 31 4.13 -31.46 -15.42
C ASN A 31 5.01 -30.21 -15.35
N VAL A 32 6.29 -30.35 -15.72
CA VAL A 32 7.24 -29.25 -15.92
C VAL A 32 7.37 -29.01 -17.43
N PRO A 33 7.04 -27.83 -17.97
CA PRO A 33 7.51 -27.44 -19.28
C PRO A 33 8.88 -26.76 -19.17
N GLN A 34 9.79 -27.23 -20.01
CA GLN A 34 11.17 -26.79 -20.17
C GLN A 34 11.23 -25.33 -20.65
N PHE A 35 12.08 -24.51 -20.01
CA PHE A 35 12.47 -23.22 -20.56
C PHE A 35 13.53 -23.40 -21.65
N ILE A 36 13.35 -22.60 -22.69
CA ILE A 36 14.13 -22.51 -23.93
C ILE A 36 15.60 -22.19 -23.60
N ALA A 37 16.50 -23.00 -24.15
CA ALA A 37 17.93 -22.83 -24.12
C ALA A 37 18.38 -21.68 -25.03
N LEU A 38 19.19 -20.77 -24.49
CA LEU A 38 20.08 -19.91 -25.28
C LEU A 38 21.51 -20.49 -25.23
N ALA A 39 22.20 -20.38 -26.36
CA ALA A 39 23.44 -21.06 -26.76
C ALA A 39 24.67 -20.85 -25.82
N PRO A 40 25.78 -21.59 -26.00
CA PRO A 40 26.72 -21.92 -24.93
C PRO A 40 27.77 -20.83 -24.71
N GLY A 41 27.75 -20.24 -23.52
CA GLY A 41 28.89 -19.52 -22.94
C GLY A 41 29.80 -20.48 -22.15
N PRO A 42 31.07 -20.12 -21.89
CA PRO A 42 32.07 -21.05 -21.36
C PRO A 42 31.73 -21.53 -19.96
N VAL A 43 32.07 -22.79 -19.69
CA VAL A 43 31.96 -23.45 -18.39
C VAL A 43 32.84 -22.73 -17.38
N ILE A 44 32.25 -21.93 -16.48
CA ILE A 44 32.93 -21.47 -15.27
C ILE A 44 32.74 -22.54 -14.19
N ILE A 45 33.86 -23.17 -13.87
CA ILE A 45 34.05 -24.11 -12.78
C ILE A 45 33.80 -23.38 -11.44
N GLY A 46 32.89 -23.93 -10.64
CA GLY A 46 32.78 -23.71 -9.18
C GLY A 46 32.76 -22.27 -8.70
N SER A 47 31.59 -21.62 -8.71
CA SER A 47 31.39 -20.46 -7.83
C SER A 47 31.18 -20.95 -6.38
N PRO A 48 31.84 -20.35 -5.38
CA PRO A 48 31.56 -20.64 -3.98
C PRO A 48 30.08 -20.33 -3.70
N SER A 49 29.41 -21.18 -2.94
CA SER A 49 28.15 -20.81 -2.31
C SER A 49 28.34 -19.48 -1.57
N PRO A 50 27.40 -18.52 -1.68
CA PRO A 50 27.50 -17.29 -0.90
C PRO A 50 27.64 -17.64 0.58
N PRO A 51 28.44 -16.87 1.33
CA PRO A 51 28.66 -17.14 2.75
C PRO A 51 27.31 -17.18 3.45
N VAL A 52 27.04 -18.27 4.17
CA VAL A 52 25.84 -18.40 5.01
C VAL A 52 25.99 -17.38 6.13
N GLU A 53 25.34 -16.23 5.97
CA GLU A 53 25.34 -15.16 6.95
C GLU A 53 24.51 -15.60 8.17
N ASP A 54 25.01 -15.27 9.37
CA ASP A 54 24.40 -15.64 10.64
C ASP A 54 23.13 -14.80 10.88
N CYS A 55 21.99 -15.32 10.42
CA CYS A 55 20.66 -14.72 10.56
C CYS A 55 20.23 -14.49 12.02
N GLY A 56 21.01 -14.97 13.02
CA GLY A 56 20.67 -14.90 14.44
C GLY A 56 21.01 -13.58 15.15
N LYS A 57 21.71 -12.64 14.50
CA LYS A 57 22.11 -11.35 15.13
C LYS A 57 21.13 -10.20 14.93
N ILE A 58 20.21 -10.32 13.98
CA ILE A 58 19.27 -9.27 13.61
C ILE A 58 17.87 -9.77 13.95
N SER A 59 17.16 -9.04 14.82
CA SER A 59 15.75 -9.32 15.10
C SER A 59 14.94 -9.10 13.83
N THR A 60 14.44 -10.18 13.23
CA THR A 60 13.58 -10.08 12.04
C THR A 60 12.35 -9.22 12.31
N ASP A 61 11.81 -9.28 13.52
CA ASP A 61 10.64 -8.50 13.93
C ASP A 61 10.93 -6.99 13.91
N ASP A 62 12.09 -6.55 14.44
CA ASP A 62 12.47 -5.13 14.48
C ASP A 62 12.60 -4.56 13.07
N CYS A 63 13.14 -5.35 12.14
CA CYS A 63 13.34 -4.93 10.76
C CYS A 63 12.04 -4.91 9.96
N LEU A 64 11.12 -5.83 10.27
CA LEU A 64 9.77 -5.81 9.69
C LEU A 64 8.94 -4.65 10.24
N ASP A 65 9.14 -4.24 11.48
CA ASP A 65 8.50 -3.05 12.06
C ASP A 65 9.00 -1.76 11.41
N ASP A 66 10.31 -1.64 11.15
CA ASP A 66 10.85 -0.50 10.41
C ASP A 66 10.42 -0.52 8.92
N LEU A 67 10.25 -1.70 8.32
CA LEU A 67 9.64 -1.84 6.99
C LEU A 67 8.16 -1.46 6.98
N GLN A 68 7.42 -1.69 8.07
CA GLN A 68 6.05 -1.15 8.18
C GLN A 68 6.04 0.38 8.24
N THR A 69 7.02 0.99 8.92
CA THR A 69 7.19 2.44 8.90
C THR A 69 7.49 2.93 7.49
N PHE A 70 8.28 2.17 6.74
CA PHE A 70 8.49 2.39 5.32
C PHE A 70 7.16 2.44 4.55
N MET A 71 6.29 1.44 4.74
CA MET A 71 4.97 1.38 4.07
C MET A 71 4.04 2.55 4.45
N ARG A 72 4.29 3.26 5.55
CA ARG A 72 3.54 4.49 5.87
C ARG A 72 3.91 5.63 4.91
N LEU A 73 5.16 5.70 4.46
CA LEU A 73 5.61 6.68 3.47
C LEU A 73 4.98 6.48 2.09
N THR A 74 4.27 5.38 1.86
CA THR A 74 3.52 5.13 0.61
C THR A 74 2.02 5.46 0.76
N ALA A 75 1.54 5.79 1.96
CA ALA A 75 0.13 6.04 2.25
C ALA A 75 -0.14 7.54 2.42
N LEU A 76 -0.92 8.15 1.52
CA LEU A 76 -1.21 9.58 1.58
C LEU A 76 -2.40 9.95 2.47
N PRO A 77 -2.36 11.19 2.97
CA PRO A 77 -1.18 11.85 3.55
C PRO A 77 -0.87 11.21 4.92
N PHE A 78 0.41 11.05 5.25
CA PHE A 78 0.82 10.39 6.50
C PHE A 78 1.34 11.36 7.58
N THR A 79 1.75 12.58 7.21
CA THR A 79 2.14 13.65 8.13
C THR A 79 2.11 15.01 7.41
N ASP A 80 1.85 16.07 8.17
CA ASP A 80 2.06 17.47 7.81
C ASP A 80 3.22 18.13 8.57
N ASP A 81 3.80 17.42 9.54
CA ASP A 81 4.94 17.89 10.32
C ASP A 81 6.26 17.47 9.66
N ALA A 82 7.11 18.47 9.38
CA ALA A 82 8.45 18.29 8.80
C ALA A 82 9.39 17.49 9.72
N ASN A 83 9.30 17.67 11.04
CA ASN A 83 10.12 16.91 11.99
C ASN A 83 9.70 15.44 12.04
N GLU A 84 8.40 15.20 11.93
CA GLU A 84 7.88 13.83 11.85
C GLU A 84 8.28 13.18 10.52
N LEU A 85 8.26 13.91 9.41
CA LEU A 85 8.79 13.42 8.13
C LEU A 85 10.27 13.02 8.23
N ASP A 86 11.12 13.89 8.81
CA ASP A 86 12.54 13.60 9.03
C ASP A 86 12.75 12.36 9.91
N ARG A 87 11.96 12.22 10.99
CA ARG A 87 11.99 11.05 11.86
C ARG A 87 11.61 9.77 11.10
N LEU A 88 10.56 9.83 10.28
CA LEU A 88 10.11 8.71 9.46
C LEU A 88 11.14 8.34 8.39
N CYS A 89 11.82 9.31 7.79
CA CYS A 89 12.91 9.08 6.84
C CYS A 89 14.08 8.34 7.49
N LYS A 90 14.53 8.75 8.68
CA LYS A 90 15.59 8.05 9.43
C LYS A 90 15.20 6.61 9.77
N GLN A 91 13.95 6.41 10.18
CA GLN A 91 13.43 5.08 10.52
C GLN A 91 13.31 4.19 9.27
N ALA A 92 12.81 4.73 8.16
CA ALA A 92 12.69 4.04 6.89
C ALA A 92 14.05 3.60 6.33
N LEU A 93 15.10 4.43 6.48
CA LEU A 93 16.46 4.08 6.08
C LEU A 93 16.99 2.87 6.87
N ASN A 94 16.76 2.84 8.19
CA ASN A 94 17.13 1.71 9.03
C ASN A 94 16.40 0.43 8.60
N GLY A 95 15.09 0.52 8.36
CA GLY A 95 14.27 -0.60 7.89
C GLY A 95 14.70 -1.12 6.53
N TYR A 96 15.02 -0.23 5.59
CA TYR A 96 15.54 -0.58 4.27
C TYR A 96 16.88 -1.33 4.37
N ASN A 97 17.84 -0.78 5.12
CA ASN A 97 19.16 -1.38 5.29
C ASN A 97 19.06 -2.77 5.94
N CYS A 98 18.22 -2.90 6.97
CA CYS A 98 18.02 -4.19 7.60
C CYS A 98 17.32 -5.19 6.68
N SER A 99 16.25 -4.79 5.99
CA SER A 99 15.51 -5.68 5.07
C SER A 99 16.40 -6.14 3.91
N SER A 100 17.24 -5.25 3.39
CA SER A 100 18.24 -5.57 2.37
C SER A 100 19.26 -6.62 2.85
N HIS A 101 19.72 -6.49 4.11
CA HIS A 101 20.61 -7.48 4.71
C HIS A 101 19.92 -8.84 4.89
N LEU A 102 18.69 -8.87 5.41
CA LEU A 102 17.92 -10.12 5.56
C LEU A 102 17.69 -10.82 4.21
N TYR A 103 17.40 -10.03 3.16
CA TYR A 103 17.22 -10.54 1.81
C TYR A 103 18.53 -11.13 1.23
N LYS A 104 19.63 -10.37 1.30
CA LYS A 104 20.94 -10.80 0.77
C LYS A 104 21.51 -12.01 1.52
N GLY A 105 21.28 -12.08 2.83
CA GLY A 105 21.66 -13.21 3.68
C GLY A 105 20.76 -14.43 3.54
N ASN A 106 19.71 -14.38 2.69
CA ASN A 106 18.74 -15.46 2.52
C ASN A 106 18.05 -15.88 3.84
N CYS A 107 17.85 -14.92 4.74
CA CYS A 107 17.32 -15.11 6.08
C CYS A 107 15.78 -15.11 6.16
N LEU A 108 15.12 -15.00 5.01
CA LEU A 108 13.67 -14.92 4.91
C LEU A 108 13.07 -16.23 4.34
N PRO A 109 11.85 -16.62 4.74
CA PRO A 109 11.10 -17.69 4.09
C PRO A 109 10.96 -17.48 2.58
N VAL A 110 10.93 -18.57 1.79
CA VAL A 110 10.88 -18.55 0.31
C VAL A 110 9.82 -17.59 -0.25
N ARG A 111 8.59 -17.63 0.29
CA ARG A 111 7.51 -16.74 -0.15
C ARG A 111 7.83 -15.26 0.09
N GLN A 112 8.56 -14.94 1.16
CA GLN A 112 8.98 -13.57 1.45
C GLN A 112 10.12 -13.14 0.51
N LEU A 113 11.07 -14.04 0.20
CA LEU A 113 12.14 -13.76 -0.77
C LEU A 113 11.61 -13.43 -2.18
N GLU A 114 10.51 -14.06 -2.61
CA GLU A 114 9.90 -13.77 -3.91
C GLU A 114 9.27 -12.37 -3.99
N MET A 115 8.74 -11.87 -2.87
CA MET A 115 8.02 -10.60 -2.82
C MET A 115 8.88 -9.42 -2.36
N MET A 116 9.92 -9.68 -1.56
CA MET A 116 10.76 -8.65 -0.95
C MET A 116 11.40 -7.68 -1.97
N PRO A 117 11.89 -8.12 -3.14
CA PRO A 117 12.46 -7.20 -4.13
C PRO A 117 11.46 -6.14 -4.61
N ILE A 118 10.19 -6.50 -4.72
CA ILE A 118 9.14 -5.57 -5.15
C ILE A 118 8.85 -4.55 -4.06
N PHE A 119 8.74 -4.99 -2.81
CA PHE A 119 8.58 -4.10 -1.67
C PHE A 119 9.76 -3.15 -1.51
N ILE A 120 10.99 -3.67 -1.62
CA ILE A 120 12.22 -2.87 -1.58
C ILE A 120 12.24 -1.85 -2.72
N SER A 121 11.87 -2.22 -3.96
CA SER A 121 11.86 -1.29 -5.10
C SER A 121 10.83 -0.19 -4.95
N ALA A 122 9.58 -0.54 -4.62
CA ALA A 122 8.52 0.43 -4.39
C ALA A 122 8.86 1.36 -3.21
N ALA A 123 9.50 0.78 -2.20
CA ALA A 123 9.98 1.50 -1.06
C ALA A 123 11.03 2.54 -1.47
N GLU A 124 12.09 2.10 -2.11
CA GLU A 124 13.21 2.92 -2.55
C GLU A 124 12.76 4.15 -3.35
N ILE A 125 11.77 4.00 -4.23
CA ILE A 125 11.19 5.13 -4.99
C ILE A 125 10.58 6.18 -4.06
N MET A 126 9.76 5.77 -3.10
CA MET A 126 9.11 6.69 -2.16
C MET A 126 10.09 7.29 -1.18
N PHE A 127 11.10 6.51 -0.77
CA PHE A 127 12.21 6.99 0.05
C PHE A 127 12.94 8.12 -0.65
N PHE A 128 13.48 7.91 -1.86
CA PHE A 128 14.22 8.96 -2.56
C PHE A 128 13.36 10.17 -2.92
N THR A 129 12.06 9.94 -3.15
CA THR A 129 11.11 11.01 -3.46
C THR A 129 10.91 11.98 -2.30
N LEU A 130 10.80 11.48 -1.07
CA LEU A 130 10.50 12.29 0.12
C LEU A 130 11.73 12.55 1.01
N CYS A 131 12.61 11.58 1.12
CA CYS A 131 13.73 11.56 2.07
C CYS A 131 15.10 11.79 1.43
N GLY A 132 15.22 11.69 0.10
CA GLY A 132 16.50 11.83 -0.58
C GLY A 132 17.50 10.78 -0.09
N ASP A 133 18.65 11.20 0.45
CA ASP A 133 19.65 10.28 1.02
C ASP A 133 19.34 9.82 2.46
N GLY A 134 18.27 10.34 3.06
CA GLY A 134 17.86 10.04 4.43
C GLY A 134 18.67 10.73 5.54
N HIS A 135 19.61 11.61 5.17
CA HIS A 135 20.48 12.31 6.09
C HIS A 135 20.41 13.83 5.89
N ASP A 136 21.13 14.34 4.90
CA ASP A 136 21.40 15.77 4.72
C ASP A 136 20.72 16.32 3.45
N THR A 137 20.32 15.44 2.53
CA THR A 137 19.68 15.83 1.28
C THR A 137 18.20 15.47 1.32
N PRO A 138 17.28 16.43 1.44
CA PRO A 138 15.85 16.14 1.41
C PRO A 138 15.44 15.57 0.04
N GLY A 139 14.36 14.80 0.03
CA GLY A 139 13.80 14.31 -1.23
C GLY A 139 13.27 15.46 -2.07
N TYR A 140 13.36 15.34 -3.40
CA TYR A 140 13.00 16.42 -4.32
C TYR A 140 11.49 16.79 -4.29
N MET A 141 10.63 15.95 -3.69
CA MET A 141 9.22 16.28 -3.45
C MET A 141 8.91 16.64 -1.99
N SER A 142 9.88 16.63 -1.08
CA SER A 142 9.65 16.86 0.36
C SER A 142 8.93 18.19 0.62
N ASP A 143 9.48 19.30 0.13
CA ASP A 143 8.91 20.64 0.36
C ASP A 143 7.54 20.79 -0.30
N ALA A 144 7.41 20.29 -1.53
CA ALA A 144 6.13 20.32 -2.25
C ALA A 144 5.07 19.52 -1.50
N PHE A 145 5.40 18.33 -0.99
CA PHE A 145 4.52 17.50 -0.19
C PHE A 145 4.10 18.19 1.11
N LEU A 146 5.07 18.67 1.90
CA LEU A 146 4.81 19.36 3.17
C LEU A 146 3.93 20.60 2.96
N SER A 147 4.18 21.38 1.91
CA SER A 147 3.41 22.60 1.64
C SER A 147 1.91 22.39 1.38
N VAL A 148 1.49 21.17 1.02
CA VAL A 148 0.09 20.82 0.72
C VAL A 148 -0.50 19.81 1.70
N SER A 149 0.34 19.20 2.52
CA SER A 149 0.03 18.05 3.39
C SER A 149 -1.14 18.30 4.35
N GLU A 150 -1.16 19.45 5.06
CA GLU A 150 -2.22 19.84 5.98
C GLU A 150 -3.60 19.81 5.30
N CYS A 151 -3.74 20.48 4.15
CA CYS A 151 -5.01 20.51 3.41
C CYS A 151 -5.41 19.12 2.86
N ILE A 152 -4.44 18.33 2.39
CA ILE A 152 -4.72 16.96 1.95
C ILE A 152 -5.21 16.13 3.16
N MET A 153 -4.63 16.31 4.35
CA MET A 153 -5.03 15.59 5.57
C MET A 153 -6.47 15.90 5.95
N GLU A 154 -6.88 17.16 5.88
CA GLU A 154 -8.28 17.57 6.10
C GLU A 154 -9.25 16.93 5.10
N ASN A 155 -8.78 16.59 3.89
CA ASN A 155 -9.58 16.01 2.83
C ASN A 155 -9.38 14.50 2.66
N LYS A 156 -8.67 13.84 3.59
CA LYS A 156 -8.40 12.39 3.54
C LYS A 156 -9.65 11.55 3.33
N ALA A 157 -10.74 11.84 4.04
CA ALA A 157 -11.98 11.08 3.92
C ALA A 157 -12.58 11.10 2.49
N LYS A 158 -12.39 12.20 1.74
CA LYS A 158 -12.82 12.28 0.34
C LYS A 158 -11.91 11.47 -0.57
N MET A 159 -10.61 11.40 -0.28
CA MET A 159 -9.68 10.53 -1.00
C MET A 159 -9.95 9.05 -0.71
N ASP A 160 -10.24 8.70 0.55
CA ASP A 160 -10.57 7.32 0.94
C ASP A 160 -11.85 6.85 0.21
N CYS A 161 -12.84 7.73 0.03
CA CYS A 161 -13.99 7.46 -0.85
C CYS A 161 -13.56 7.13 -2.29
N CYS A 162 -12.63 7.89 -2.87
CA CYS A 162 -12.14 7.61 -4.22
C CYS A 162 -11.50 6.22 -4.29
N ALA A 163 -10.78 5.80 -3.25
CA ALA A 163 -10.15 4.49 -3.21
C ALA A 163 -11.19 3.36 -3.16
N GLU A 164 -12.22 3.51 -2.33
CA GLU A 164 -13.33 2.55 -2.22
C GLU A 164 -14.11 2.43 -3.54
N ASP A 165 -14.52 3.55 -4.12
CA ASP A 165 -15.35 3.57 -5.33
C ASP A 165 -14.62 3.02 -6.56
N THR A 166 -13.31 3.27 -6.66
CA THR A 166 -12.51 2.81 -7.80
C THR A 166 -12.03 1.38 -7.65
N GLY A 167 -12.07 0.83 -6.42
CA GLY A 167 -11.54 -0.49 -6.10
C GLY A 167 -10.03 -0.58 -6.32
N VAL A 168 -9.31 0.53 -6.24
CA VAL A 168 -7.85 0.52 -6.38
C VAL A 168 -7.23 -0.30 -5.26
N SER A 169 -6.33 -1.21 -5.62
CA SER A 169 -5.60 -2.00 -4.63
C SER A 169 -4.61 -1.12 -3.89
N VAL A 170 -4.46 -1.36 -2.58
CA VAL A 170 -3.40 -0.75 -1.75
C VAL A 170 -2.00 -1.11 -2.29
N MET A 171 -1.89 -2.25 -2.99
CA MET A 171 -0.66 -2.69 -3.66
C MET A 171 -0.99 -3.16 -5.08
N PRO A 172 -1.12 -2.24 -6.05
CA PRO A 172 -1.52 -2.58 -7.43
C PRO A 172 -0.57 -3.56 -8.10
N VAL A 173 0.72 -3.52 -7.72
CA VAL A 173 1.76 -4.42 -8.23
C VAL A 173 1.43 -5.91 -8.02
N MET A 174 0.67 -6.25 -6.98
CA MET A 174 0.26 -7.64 -6.72
C MET A 174 -0.55 -8.24 -7.87
N HIS A 175 -1.41 -7.45 -8.53
CA HIS A 175 -2.22 -7.92 -9.66
C HIS A 175 -1.40 -8.24 -10.91
N ILE A 176 -0.26 -7.56 -11.07
CA ILE A 176 0.69 -7.81 -12.17
C ILE A 176 1.44 -9.11 -11.91
N LEU A 177 1.92 -9.29 -10.68
CA LEU A 177 2.81 -10.37 -10.27
C LEU A 177 2.09 -11.70 -10.00
N GLU A 178 0.81 -11.65 -9.64
CA GLU A 178 0.04 -12.86 -9.37
C GLU A 178 0.00 -13.75 -10.61
N LYS A 179 0.46 -15.00 -10.46
CA LYS A 179 0.29 -16.06 -11.46
C LYS A 179 -1.19 -16.40 -11.54
N SER A 180 -1.92 -15.64 -12.35
CA SER A 180 -3.32 -15.90 -12.64
C SER A 180 -3.48 -16.57 -14.00
N SER A 181 -4.63 -17.22 -14.19
CA SER A 181 -5.06 -17.72 -15.49
C SER A 181 -5.46 -16.59 -16.47
N LYS A 182 -5.40 -15.33 -16.03
CA LYS A 182 -5.79 -14.17 -16.83
C LYS A 182 -4.70 -13.84 -17.86
N SER A 183 -5.14 -13.38 -19.02
CA SER A 183 -4.27 -12.82 -20.04
C SER A 183 -3.49 -11.62 -19.50
N LEU A 184 -2.37 -11.28 -20.15
CA LEU A 184 -1.60 -10.07 -19.82
C LEU A 184 -2.50 -8.83 -19.86
N THR A 185 -3.28 -8.68 -20.94
CA THR A 185 -4.21 -7.56 -21.12
C THR A 185 -5.24 -7.43 -20.00
N GLU A 186 -5.80 -8.55 -19.50
CA GLU A 186 -6.74 -8.51 -18.38
C GLU A 186 -6.08 -8.06 -17.07
N ARG A 187 -4.81 -8.43 -16.84
CA ARG A 187 -4.05 -7.99 -15.66
C ARG A 187 -3.69 -6.50 -15.74
N GLU A 188 -3.31 -6.04 -16.93
CA GLU A 188 -3.05 -4.62 -17.21
C GLU A 188 -4.31 -3.79 -16.95
N ILE A 189 -5.46 -4.20 -17.50
CA ILE A 189 -6.75 -3.52 -17.29
C ILE A 189 -7.14 -3.53 -15.80
N ALA A 190 -7.01 -4.67 -15.12
CA ALA A 190 -7.35 -4.79 -13.70
C ALA A 190 -6.46 -3.96 -12.78
N THR A 191 -5.25 -3.60 -13.22
CA THR A 191 -4.31 -2.79 -12.43
C THR A 191 -4.45 -1.30 -12.78
N CYS A 192 -4.41 -0.97 -14.07
CA CYS A 192 -4.28 0.40 -14.55
C CYS A 192 -5.60 1.16 -14.56
N CYS A 193 -6.74 0.51 -14.86
CA CYS A 193 -8.02 1.22 -14.90
C CYS A 193 -8.44 1.72 -13.50
N PRO A 194 -8.40 0.90 -12.43
CA PRO A 194 -8.69 1.40 -11.07
C PRO A 194 -7.74 2.53 -10.64
N LEU A 195 -6.44 2.39 -10.93
CA LEU A 195 -5.43 3.39 -10.57
C LEU A 195 -5.65 4.72 -11.30
N SER A 196 -5.88 4.69 -12.61
CA SER A 196 -6.18 5.89 -13.41
C SER A 196 -7.41 6.62 -12.86
N ARG A 197 -8.49 5.89 -12.57
CA ARG A 197 -9.72 6.49 -11.99
C ARG A 197 -9.46 7.06 -10.60
N TYR A 198 -8.66 6.39 -9.78
CA TYR A 198 -8.30 6.87 -8.45
C TYR A 198 -7.50 8.18 -8.52
N LEU A 199 -6.51 8.23 -9.41
CA LEU A 199 -5.73 9.44 -9.68
C LEU A 199 -6.62 10.60 -10.14
N GLN A 200 -7.53 10.36 -11.09
CA GLN A 200 -8.46 11.39 -11.57
C GLN A 200 -9.42 11.88 -10.47
N CYS A 201 -10.00 10.96 -9.69
CA CYS A 201 -10.92 11.29 -8.60
C CYS A 201 -10.23 12.11 -7.51
N THR A 202 -9.05 11.66 -7.05
CA THR A 202 -8.28 12.35 -6.00
C THR A 202 -7.78 13.71 -6.47
N SER A 203 -7.24 13.81 -7.68
CA SER A 203 -6.82 15.10 -8.25
C SER A 203 -7.96 16.10 -8.34
N ARG A 204 -9.17 15.67 -8.74
CA ARG A 204 -10.33 16.57 -8.76
C ARG A 204 -10.71 17.05 -7.36
N VAL A 205 -10.83 16.12 -6.41
CA VAL A 205 -11.18 16.43 -5.00
C VAL A 205 -10.20 17.43 -4.39
N ILE A 206 -8.90 17.21 -4.61
CA ILE A 206 -7.85 18.07 -4.07
C ILE A 206 -7.76 19.39 -4.86
N SER A 207 -8.01 19.39 -6.16
CA SER A 207 -8.05 20.64 -6.94
C SER A 207 -9.16 21.56 -6.44
N GLU A 208 -10.34 21.01 -6.18
CA GLU A 208 -11.49 21.75 -5.66
C GLU A 208 -11.30 22.24 -4.21
N SER A 209 -10.54 21.49 -3.39
CA SER A 209 -10.42 21.78 -1.95
C SER A 209 -9.12 22.53 -1.58
N CYS A 210 -8.01 22.23 -2.25
CA CYS A 210 -6.66 22.67 -1.93
C CYS A 210 -5.95 23.38 -3.10
N GLY A 211 -6.58 23.44 -4.27
CA GLY A 211 -6.03 24.08 -5.47
C GLY A 211 -5.24 23.15 -6.39
N GLU A 212 -5.00 23.62 -7.62
CA GLU A 212 -4.41 22.84 -8.71
C GLU A 212 -2.98 22.36 -8.40
N PHE A 213 -2.18 23.18 -7.71
CA PHE A 213 -0.84 22.79 -7.29
C PHE A 213 -0.87 21.55 -6.37
N ALA A 214 -1.75 21.54 -5.37
CA ALA A 214 -1.92 20.41 -4.47
C ALA A 214 -2.43 19.16 -5.21
N ALA A 215 -3.31 19.33 -6.20
CA ALA A 215 -3.79 18.24 -7.03
C ALA A 215 -2.66 17.59 -7.84
N ASN A 216 -1.76 18.41 -8.40
CA ASN A 216 -0.61 17.94 -9.16
C ASN A 216 0.41 17.22 -8.26
N VAL A 217 0.70 17.75 -7.07
CA VAL A 217 1.58 17.09 -6.08
C VAL A 217 0.98 15.74 -5.64
N THR A 218 -0.32 15.71 -5.34
CA THR A 218 -1.04 14.49 -4.94
C THR A 218 -1.00 13.44 -6.04
N TYR A 219 -1.32 13.82 -7.28
CA TYR A 219 -1.24 12.92 -8.44
C TYR A 219 0.16 12.32 -8.57
N ALA A 220 1.17 13.19 -8.57
CA ALA A 220 2.57 12.85 -8.74
C ALA A 220 3.07 11.90 -7.65
N TYR A 221 2.61 12.08 -6.41
CA TYR A 221 2.92 11.19 -5.31
C TYR A 221 2.23 9.83 -5.49
N ILE A 222 0.90 9.78 -5.68
CA ILE A 222 0.15 8.51 -5.77
C ILE A 222 0.72 7.65 -6.91
N TRP A 223 1.03 8.28 -8.04
CA TRP A 223 1.65 7.63 -9.19
C TRP A 223 3.01 7.01 -8.86
N ARG A 224 3.84 7.71 -8.08
CA ARG A 224 5.14 7.19 -7.60
C ARG A 224 4.98 6.05 -6.61
N ALA A 225 4.03 6.19 -5.68
CA ALA A 225 3.73 5.18 -4.68
C ALA A 225 3.21 3.87 -5.29
N ALA A 226 2.63 3.91 -6.49
CA ALA A 226 2.24 2.70 -7.23
C ALA A 226 3.44 1.81 -7.63
N GLY A 227 4.65 2.37 -7.66
CA GLY A 227 5.88 1.65 -8.00
C GLY A 227 6.18 1.59 -9.51
N ASP A 228 7.46 1.41 -9.83
CA ASP A 228 7.99 1.39 -11.21
C ASP A 228 7.38 0.28 -12.07
N GLN A 229 7.08 -0.89 -11.49
CA GLN A 229 6.49 -1.98 -12.26
C GLN A 229 5.07 -1.64 -12.72
N VAL A 230 4.29 -0.99 -11.86
CA VAL A 230 2.93 -0.53 -12.22
C VAL A 230 3.02 0.58 -13.26
N GLN A 231 3.92 1.55 -13.06
CA GLN A 231 4.14 2.64 -14.02
C GLN A 231 4.51 2.09 -15.40
N ALA A 232 5.51 1.21 -15.47
CA ALA A 232 5.99 0.65 -16.73
C ALA A 232 4.94 -0.18 -17.48
N VAL A 233 3.96 -0.75 -16.77
CA VAL A 233 2.83 -1.46 -17.37
C VAL A 233 1.76 -0.48 -17.84
N CYS A 234 1.37 0.47 -16.99
CA CYS A 234 0.27 1.39 -17.29
C CYS A 234 0.64 2.46 -18.33
N GLU A 235 1.90 2.90 -18.41
CA GLU A 235 2.38 3.84 -19.43
C GLU A 235 2.35 3.25 -20.85
N LYS A 236 2.38 1.92 -20.98
CA LYS A 236 2.26 1.24 -22.27
C LYS A 236 0.80 1.11 -22.72
N MET A 237 -0.15 1.38 -21.83
CA MET A 237 -1.57 1.32 -22.14
C MET A 237 -1.96 2.52 -23.02
N PRO A 238 -2.70 2.30 -24.13
CA PRO A 238 -3.14 3.39 -24.99
C PRO A 238 -3.90 4.46 -24.22
N ASN A 239 -3.52 5.73 -24.42
CA ASN A 239 -4.15 6.92 -23.84
C ASN A 239 -4.09 7.05 -22.31
N TYR A 240 -3.26 6.26 -21.60
CA TYR A 240 -3.06 6.46 -20.15
C TYR A 240 -2.56 7.89 -19.84
N PRO A 241 -3.02 8.59 -18.77
CA PRO A 241 -3.91 8.15 -17.69
C PRO A 241 -5.41 8.32 -17.99
N ASP A 242 -5.79 8.65 -19.21
CA ASP A 242 -7.18 8.75 -19.66
C ASP A 242 -7.52 7.64 -20.67
N PRO A 243 -7.51 6.37 -20.22
CA PRO A 243 -7.80 5.25 -21.09
C PRO A 243 -9.23 5.38 -21.63
N ASP A 244 -9.40 5.09 -22.93
CA ASP A 244 -10.70 5.22 -23.55
C ASP A 244 -11.74 4.26 -22.94
N ALA A 245 -13.02 4.53 -23.18
CA ALA A 245 -14.12 3.71 -22.67
C ALA A 245 -14.11 2.26 -23.19
N LYS A 246 -13.35 1.94 -24.25
CA LYS A 246 -13.18 0.57 -24.73
C LYS A 246 -12.11 -0.17 -23.91
N THR A 247 -11.02 0.52 -23.55
CA THR A 247 -9.95 -0.03 -22.71
C THR A 247 -10.38 -0.16 -21.25
N CYS A 248 -11.06 0.86 -20.71
CA CYS A 248 -11.55 0.88 -19.33
C CYS A 248 -13.07 1.07 -19.31
N PRO A 249 -13.87 -0.02 -19.39
CA PRO A 249 -15.32 0.01 -19.66
C PRO A 249 -16.21 0.51 -18.50
N SER A 250 -15.66 1.19 -17.51
CA SER A 250 -16.44 1.80 -16.43
C SER A 250 -16.06 3.27 -16.26
N PRO A 251 -17.04 4.18 -16.18
CA PRO A 251 -16.77 5.59 -15.92
C PRO A 251 -16.18 5.78 -14.52
N VAL A 252 -15.49 6.90 -14.31
CA VAL A 252 -15.00 7.32 -12.99
C VAL A 252 -16.22 7.58 -12.10
N PRO A 253 -16.42 6.81 -11.02
CA PRO A 253 -17.45 7.13 -10.05
C PRO A 253 -17.18 8.52 -9.45
N PHE A 254 -18.22 9.34 -9.34
CA PHE A 254 -18.15 10.57 -8.57
C PHE A 254 -18.31 10.18 -7.11
N CYS A 255 -17.29 10.47 -6.29
CA CYS A 255 -17.47 10.66 -4.86
C CYS A 255 -18.44 11.81 -4.63
N SER A 256 -19.73 11.54 -4.78
CA SER A 256 -20.80 12.45 -4.39
C SER A 256 -20.77 12.45 -2.88
N GLY A 257 -20.07 13.43 -2.31
CA GLY A 257 -19.91 13.61 -0.88
C GLY A 257 -21.24 13.37 -0.16
N SER A 258 -21.38 12.19 0.40
CA SER A 258 -22.49 11.81 1.26
C SER A 258 -21.82 11.59 2.61
N GLN A 259 -21.88 12.52 3.56
CA GLN A 259 -23.02 12.70 4.47
C GLN A 259 -23.66 11.40 5.03
N GLY A 260 -23.38 10.21 4.50
CA GLY A 260 -23.99 8.94 4.89
C GLY A 260 -23.46 8.38 6.23
N LEU A 261 -22.25 8.75 6.64
CA LEU A 261 -21.72 8.31 7.94
C LEU A 261 -22.23 9.13 9.14
N ARG A 262 -22.70 10.36 8.93
CA ARG A 262 -23.32 11.16 10.02
C ARG A 262 -24.74 10.70 10.33
N THR A 263 -25.51 10.25 9.35
CA THR A 263 -26.88 9.74 9.56
C THR A 263 -26.89 8.41 10.27
N PHE A 264 -25.94 7.50 9.98
CA PHE A 264 -25.87 6.21 10.67
C PHE A 264 -25.51 6.36 12.15
N HIS A 265 -24.58 7.24 12.53
CA HIS A 265 -24.28 7.51 13.93
C HIS A 265 -25.45 8.16 14.68
N HIS A 266 -26.19 9.08 14.05
CA HIS A 266 -27.38 9.68 14.68
C HIS A 266 -28.54 8.69 14.85
N LEU A 267 -28.77 7.81 13.87
CA LEU A 267 -29.77 6.74 13.95
C LEU A 267 -29.40 5.71 15.01
N PHE A 268 -28.13 5.30 15.11
CA PHE A 268 -27.68 4.37 16.14
C PHE A 268 -27.78 4.99 17.54
N ALA A 269 -27.38 6.27 17.69
CA ALA A 269 -27.50 6.98 18.96
C ALA A 269 -28.96 7.17 19.40
N THR A 270 -29.89 7.44 18.47
CA THR A 270 -31.33 7.53 18.80
C THR A 270 -31.94 6.18 19.12
N VAL A 271 -31.58 5.10 18.42
CA VAL A 271 -32.04 3.74 18.74
C VAL A 271 -31.56 3.30 20.12
N ILE A 272 -30.30 3.58 20.46
CA ILE A 272 -29.74 3.28 21.78
C ILE A 272 -30.46 4.11 22.86
N LEU A 273 -30.62 5.42 22.67
CA LEU A 273 -31.29 6.30 23.63
C LEU A 273 -32.76 5.87 23.86
N LEU A 274 -33.50 5.53 22.80
CA LEU A 274 -34.88 5.04 22.89
C LEU A 274 -34.97 3.68 23.60
N SER A 275 -33.97 2.81 23.42
CA SER A 275 -33.88 1.52 24.11
C SER A 275 -33.64 1.70 25.61
N PHE A 276 -32.74 2.62 25.99
CA PHE A 276 -32.51 2.97 27.40
C PHE A 276 -33.75 3.61 28.05
N LEU A 277 -34.42 4.54 27.38
CA LEU A 277 -35.64 5.18 27.91
C LEU A 277 -36.79 4.20 28.12
N ARG A 278 -36.94 3.21 27.23
CA ARG A 278 -37.90 2.11 27.42
C ARG A 278 -37.54 1.24 28.61
N PHE A 279 -36.26 0.92 28.81
CA PHE A 279 -35.81 0.10 29.93
C PHE A 279 -36.09 0.77 31.29
N PHE A 280 -35.79 2.08 31.42
CA PHE A 280 -36.10 2.84 32.63
C PHE A 280 -37.60 3.03 32.88
N SER A 281 -38.41 3.15 31.83
CA SER A 281 -39.87 3.26 31.98
C SER A 281 -40.50 1.96 32.50
N ILE A 282 -39.93 0.80 32.15
CA ILE A 282 -40.43 -0.50 32.62
C ILE A 282 -40.06 -0.74 34.09
N GLN A 283 -38.86 -0.32 34.55
CA GLN A 283 -38.49 -0.44 35.97
C GLN A 283 -39.37 0.41 36.89
N LYS A 284 -39.84 1.58 36.44
CA LYS A 284 -40.70 2.46 37.23
C LYS A 284 -42.15 1.98 37.42
N ILE A 285 -42.56 0.92 36.70
CA ILE A 285 -43.89 0.31 36.80
C ILE A 285 -43.86 -0.93 37.72
N LEU A 286 -42.65 -1.40 38.08
CA LEU A 286 -42.43 -2.59 38.91
C LEU A 286 -42.04 -2.28 40.37
N GLU A 287 -42.11 -1.02 40.78
CA GLU A 287 -42.09 -0.55 42.17
C GLU A 287 -43.46 0.02 42.55
#